data_AF-A0A7K4BAE3-F1
#
_entry.id   AF-A0A7K4BAE3-F1
#
_cell.length_a   1.000
_cell.length_b   1.000
_cell.length_c   1.000
_cell.angle_alpha   90.00
_cell.angle_beta   90.00
_cell.angle_gamma   90.00
#
_symmetry.space_group_name_H-M   'P 1'
#
loop_
_entity.id
_entity.type
_entity.pdbx_description
1 polymer ?
#
loop_
_entity_poly.entity_id
_entity_poly.type
_entity_poly.pdbx_seq_one_letter_code
_entity_poly.pdbx_strand_id
1 'polypeptide(L)'
;MTIYISIDDTDMPDSPGTGRLARQIIEQLGKKYNIHAITRHQLYVHPDIPYTSHNSAAAISIHDVPEDARENLFDEVTFIVKKDAAKGSDPGVCLAHVSQINPAVVLFGKDAKSMVLTQEQALSIAEYSNIRLVGLDGTKGGIIGALAAVGLAASGSDGRYIHVGTIRNLYGEAEISDIKAAGIPDIISVDGKPVQSGKILFRKFPQPVRIQGSPVLLVREDEGSWIVERRD
;
A
#
# COMPACT_ATOMS: atom_id res chain seq x y z
N MET A 1 -15.73 -10.17 -0.45
CA MET A 1 -14.49 -10.64 -1.13
C MET A 1 -13.58 -9.44 -1.45
N THR A 2 -12.26 -9.59 -1.50
CA THR A 2 -11.32 -8.45 -1.65
C THR A 2 -10.70 -8.37 -3.04
N ILE A 3 -10.62 -7.16 -3.59
CA ILE A 3 -9.79 -6.81 -4.75
C ILE A 3 -8.64 -5.93 -4.27
N TYR A 4 -7.46 -6.19 -4.81
CA TYR A 4 -6.29 -5.34 -4.64
C TYR A 4 -6.01 -4.59 -5.94
N ILE A 5 -5.83 -3.28 -5.83
CA ILE A 5 -5.37 -2.41 -6.90
C ILE A 5 -4.08 -1.77 -6.43
N SER A 6 -2.99 -1.89 -7.18
CA SER A 6 -1.74 -1.24 -6.82
C SER A 6 -1.23 -0.33 -7.92
N ILE A 7 -0.43 0.63 -7.48
CA ILE A 7 0.26 1.58 -8.34
C ILE A 7 1.70 1.73 -7.88
N ASP A 8 2.58 1.99 -8.83
CA ASP A 8 3.99 2.29 -8.57
C ASP A 8 4.57 3.22 -9.64
N ASP A 9 5.69 3.86 -9.33
CA ASP A 9 6.45 4.77 -10.21
C ASP A 9 5.58 5.88 -10.83
N THR A 10 4.82 6.55 -9.97
CA THR A 10 3.88 7.61 -10.39
C THR A 10 4.40 9.01 -10.08
N ASP A 11 5.61 9.12 -9.54
CA ASP A 11 6.18 10.35 -9.02
C ASP A 11 7.59 10.66 -9.56
N MET A 12 7.96 11.93 -9.45
CA MET A 12 9.26 12.52 -9.78
C MET A 12 9.76 13.31 -8.55
N PRO A 13 11.06 13.66 -8.45
CA PRO A 13 11.63 14.29 -7.26
C PRO A 13 10.86 15.52 -6.70
N ASP A 14 10.23 16.30 -7.58
CA ASP A 14 9.47 17.50 -7.21
C ASP A 14 7.94 17.33 -7.30
N SER A 15 7.44 16.10 -7.44
CA SER A 15 6.00 15.82 -7.53
C SER A 15 5.45 15.19 -6.25
N PRO A 16 4.11 15.18 -6.08
CA PRO A 16 3.45 14.29 -5.13
C PRO A 16 3.89 12.83 -5.30
N GLY A 17 4.25 12.16 -4.20
CA GLY A 17 4.61 10.74 -4.21
C GLY A 17 3.42 9.79 -4.44
N THR A 18 3.70 8.53 -4.82
CA THR A 18 2.71 7.47 -5.12
C THR A 18 1.59 7.31 -4.10
N GLY A 19 1.91 7.37 -2.80
CA GLY A 19 0.89 7.28 -1.74
C GLY A 19 -0.09 8.46 -1.68
N ARG A 20 0.21 9.60 -2.30
CA ARG A 20 -0.73 10.72 -2.46
C ARG A 20 -1.68 10.47 -3.62
N LEU A 21 -1.18 9.97 -4.75
CA LEU A 21 -2.02 9.57 -5.88
C LEU A 21 -3.00 8.45 -5.50
N ALA A 22 -2.53 7.44 -4.77
CA ALA A 22 -3.40 6.38 -4.24
C ALA A 22 -4.58 6.94 -3.41
N ARG A 23 -4.33 8.01 -2.63
CA ARG A 23 -5.39 8.67 -1.86
C ARG A 23 -6.37 9.44 -2.73
N GLN A 24 -5.89 10.12 -3.78
CA GLN A 24 -6.75 10.80 -4.75
C GLN A 24 -7.63 9.81 -5.52
N ILE A 25 -7.12 8.60 -5.80
CA ILE A 25 -7.89 7.52 -6.41
C ILE A 25 -9.04 7.10 -5.48
N ILE A 26 -8.79 6.84 -4.19
CA ILE A 26 -9.88 6.43 -3.29
C ILE A 26 -10.92 7.53 -3.03
N GLU A 27 -10.55 8.81 -3.12
CA GLU A 27 -11.52 9.92 -3.03
C GLU A 27 -12.55 9.88 -4.17
N GLN A 28 -12.13 9.39 -5.35
CA GLN A 28 -13.01 9.20 -6.50
C GLN A 28 -13.80 7.90 -6.39
N LEU A 29 -13.12 6.79 -6.07
CA LEU A 29 -13.72 5.45 -5.99
C LEU A 29 -14.64 5.25 -4.79
N GLY A 30 -14.39 5.92 -3.66
CA GLY A 30 -15.14 5.76 -2.41
C GLY A 30 -16.61 6.18 -2.49
N LYS A 31 -17.02 6.84 -3.58
CA LYS A 31 -18.43 7.14 -3.88
C LYS A 31 -19.20 5.93 -4.41
N LYS A 32 -18.49 4.93 -4.96
CA LYS A 32 -19.05 3.75 -5.64
C LYS A 32 -18.71 2.45 -4.93
N TYR A 33 -17.57 2.39 -4.25
CA TYR A 33 -17.01 1.16 -3.72
C TYR A 33 -16.67 1.28 -2.23
N ASN A 34 -16.74 0.14 -1.54
CA ASN A 34 -16.33 0.02 -0.15
C ASN A 34 -14.79 -0.07 -0.05
N ILE A 35 -14.14 1.10 0.03
CA ILE A 35 -12.69 1.19 0.21
C ILE A 35 -12.34 0.73 1.62
N HIS A 36 -11.54 -0.32 1.72
CA HIS A 36 -11.09 -0.82 3.02
C HIS A 36 -9.86 -0.07 3.53
N ALA A 37 -8.82 0.04 2.70
CA ALA A 37 -7.54 0.58 3.14
C ALA A 37 -6.60 0.90 1.96
N ILE A 38 -5.52 1.63 2.29
CA ILE A 38 -4.33 1.75 1.45
C ILE A 38 -3.10 1.36 2.27
N THR A 39 -2.32 0.41 1.77
CA THR A 39 -1.00 0.04 2.28
C THR A 39 0.12 0.56 1.39
N ARG A 40 1.21 1.01 2.00
CA ARG A 40 2.47 1.33 1.31
C ARG A 40 3.48 0.24 1.61
N HIS A 41 4.13 -0.25 0.57
CA HIS A 41 5.13 -1.31 0.61
C HIS A 41 6.50 -0.73 0.24
N GLN A 42 7.45 -0.79 1.18
CA GLN A 42 8.83 -0.41 0.90
C GLN A 42 9.48 -1.51 0.05
N LEU A 43 10.01 -1.18 -1.13
CA LEU A 43 10.68 -2.12 -2.01
C LEU A 43 12.21 -2.03 -1.84
N TYR A 44 12.95 -2.91 -2.52
CA TYR A 44 14.39 -3.02 -2.39
C TYR A 44 15.11 -1.72 -2.79
N VAL A 45 15.92 -1.17 -1.89
CA VAL A 45 16.76 -0.01 -2.19
C VAL A 45 18.08 -0.52 -2.76
N HIS A 46 18.29 -0.34 -4.07
CA HIS A 46 19.45 -0.84 -4.78
C HIS A 46 19.92 0.18 -5.83
N PRO A 47 21.24 0.33 -6.08
CA PRO A 47 21.76 1.27 -7.09
C PRO A 47 21.23 1.04 -8.52
N ASP A 48 20.88 -0.20 -8.86
CA ASP A 48 20.35 -0.56 -10.18
C ASP A 48 18.85 -0.26 -10.35
N ILE A 49 18.17 0.19 -9.29
CA ILE A 49 16.74 0.52 -9.32
C ILE A 49 16.60 2.04 -9.23
N PRO A 50 16.08 2.72 -10.27
CA PRO A 50 15.78 4.14 -10.18
C PRO A 50 14.60 4.37 -9.21
N TYR A 51 14.71 5.38 -8.35
CA TYR A 51 13.62 5.83 -7.49
C TYR A 51 13.80 7.31 -7.12
N THR A 52 12.74 7.94 -6.61
CA THR A 52 12.76 9.33 -6.14
C THR A 52 13.35 9.44 -4.74
N SER A 53 12.51 9.73 -3.73
CA SER A 53 12.87 9.73 -2.31
C SER A 53 12.88 8.34 -1.72
N HIS A 54 11.98 7.47 -2.20
CA HIS A 54 11.84 6.11 -1.71
C HIS A 54 11.42 5.18 -2.85
N ASN A 55 12.03 4.00 -2.94
CA ASN A 55 11.50 2.94 -3.78
C ASN A 55 10.28 2.29 -3.09
N SER A 56 9.06 2.65 -3.47
CA SER A 56 7.86 2.10 -2.82
C SER A 56 6.60 2.19 -3.65
N ALA A 57 5.82 1.11 -3.59
CA ALA A 57 4.53 0.98 -4.23
C ALA A 57 3.38 1.11 -3.22
N ALA A 58 2.17 1.43 -3.72
CA ALA A 58 0.96 1.52 -2.91
C ALA A 58 -0.09 0.51 -3.39
N ALA A 59 -0.81 -0.12 -2.46
CA ALA A 59 -1.91 -1.03 -2.74
C ALA A 59 -3.19 -0.54 -2.03
N ILE A 60 -4.28 -0.48 -2.77
CA ILE A 60 -5.64 -0.18 -2.34
C ILE A 60 -6.38 -1.50 -2.24
N SER A 61 -6.96 -1.79 -1.07
CA SER A 61 -7.86 -2.92 -0.88
C SER A 61 -9.31 -2.45 -0.90
N ILE A 62 -10.13 -3.08 -1.72
CA ILE A 62 -11.55 -2.76 -1.88
C ILE A 62 -12.36 -4.04 -1.61
N HIS A 63 -13.41 -3.91 -0.80
CA HIS A 63 -14.28 -5.02 -0.46
C HIS A 63 -15.53 -5.03 -1.32
N ASP A 64 -16.01 -6.24 -1.59
CA ASP A 64 -17.34 -6.53 -2.15
C ASP A 64 -17.61 -5.86 -3.50
N VAL A 65 -16.56 -5.77 -4.33
CA VAL A 65 -16.66 -5.30 -5.72
C VAL A 65 -17.36 -6.37 -6.58
N PRO A 66 -18.50 -6.06 -7.22
CA PRO A 66 -19.17 -6.95 -8.17
C PRO A 66 -18.26 -7.37 -9.32
N GLU A 67 -18.43 -8.59 -9.82
CA GLU A 67 -17.56 -9.15 -10.86
C GLU A 67 -17.63 -8.40 -12.19
N ASP A 68 -18.84 -8.01 -12.60
CA ASP A 68 -19.12 -7.18 -13.78
C ASP A 68 -18.58 -5.75 -13.67
N ALA A 69 -18.32 -5.27 -12.45
CA ALA A 69 -17.74 -3.95 -12.21
C ALA A 69 -16.20 -3.93 -12.27
N ARG A 70 -15.52 -5.09 -12.29
CA ARG A 70 -14.05 -5.17 -12.17
C ARG A 70 -13.31 -4.60 -13.38
N GLU A 71 -13.83 -4.82 -14.58
CA GLU A 71 -13.23 -4.31 -15.81
C GLU A 71 -13.27 -2.78 -15.84
N ASN A 72 -14.45 -2.22 -15.61
CA ASN A 72 -14.64 -0.77 -15.51
C ASN A 72 -13.77 -0.15 -14.40
N LEU A 73 -13.61 -0.85 -13.26
CA LEU A 73 -12.76 -0.40 -12.16
C LEU A 73 -11.27 -0.33 -12.57
N PHE A 74 -10.77 -1.32 -13.31
CA PHE A 74 -9.39 -1.30 -13.81
C PHE A 74 -9.15 -0.13 -14.76
N ASP A 75 -10.07 0.09 -15.68
CA ASP A 75 -9.97 1.15 -16.67
C ASP A 75 -10.09 2.54 -16.04
N GLU A 76 -11.01 2.71 -15.08
CA GLU A 76 -11.17 3.95 -14.31
C GLU A 76 -9.89 4.30 -13.54
N VAL A 77 -9.29 3.34 -12.82
CA VAL A 77 -8.02 3.59 -12.11
C VAL A 77 -6.89 3.86 -13.09
N THR A 78 -6.77 3.08 -14.15
CA THR A 78 -5.74 3.26 -15.17
C THR A 78 -5.81 4.65 -15.79
N PHE A 79 -7.02 5.13 -16.09
CA PHE A 79 -7.23 6.48 -16.59
C PHE A 79 -6.79 7.55 -15.58
N ILE A 80 -7.17 7.42 -14.31
CA ILE A 80 -6.77 8.38 -13.25
C ILE A 80 -5.25 8.40 -13.12
N VAL A 81 -4.60 7.23 -13.06
CA VAL A 81 -3.13 7.14 -12.94
C VAL A 81 -2.45 7.77 -14.15
N LYS A 82 -2.89 7.45 -15.37
CA LYS A 82 -2.31 8.02 -16.59
C LYS A 82 -2.43 9.55 -16.64
N LYS A 83 -3.54 10.09 -16.14
CA LYS A 83 -3.82 11.51 -16.15
C LYS A 83 -3.02 12.28 -15.07
N ASP A 84 -2.93 11.71 -13.88
CA ASP A 84 -2.48 12.43 -12.68
C ASP A 84 -1.06 12.04 -12.22
N ALA A 85 -0.47 10.97 -12.78
CA ALA A 85 0.93 10.64 -12.55
C ALA A 85 1.87 11.75 -13.05
N ALA A 86 3.02 11.89 -12.41
CA ALA A 86 3.99 12.90 -12.75
C ALA A 86 4.54 12.69 -14.17
N LYS A 87 4.63 13.76 -14.94
CA LYS A 87 5.24 13.70 -16.27
C LYS A 87 6.68 13.21 -16.16
N GLY A 88 7.00 12.15 -16.89
CA GLY A 88 8.34 11.54 -16.93
C GLY A 88 8.56 10.41 -15.94
N SER A 89 7.57 10.03 -15.13
CA SER A 89 7.60 8.77 -14.37
C SER A 89 7.21 7.59 -15.28
N ASP A 90 7.35 6.35 -14.78
CA ASP A 90 7.01 5.12 -15.52
C ASP A 90 5.86 4.31 -14.87
N PRO A 91 4.61 4.84 -14.80
CA PRO A 91 3.57 4.27 -13.94
C PRO A 91 3.21 2.83 -14.28
N GLY A 92 3.14 1.99 -13.26
CA GLY A 92 2.53 0.66 -13.31
C GLY A 92 1.19 0.62 -12.57
N VAL A 93 0.23 -0.12 -13.11
CA VAL A 93 -1.06 -0.40 -12.47
C VAL A 93 -1.35 -1.90 -12.51
N CYS A 94 -1.71 -2.46 -11.36
CA CYS A 94 -2.09 -3.86 -11.23
C CYS A 94 -3.45 -3.98 -10.56
N LEU A 95 -4.30 -4.92 -11.02
CA LEU A 95 -5.53 -5.30 -10.34
C LEU A 95 -5.64 -6.82 -10.26
N ALA A 96 -5.87 -7.31 -9.04
CA ALA A 96 -6.06 -8.73 -8.78
C ALA A 96 -7.22 -8.94 -7.80
N HIS A 97 -8.09 -9.89 -8.13
CA HIS A 97 -9.01 -10.48 -7.17
C HIS A 97 -8.23 -11.42 -6.24
N VAL A 98 -8.59 -11.50 -4.96
CA VAL A 98 -7.87 -12.32 -3.97
C VAL A 98 -7.67 -13.78 -4.40
N SER A 99 -8.61 -14.37 -5.15
CA SER A 99 -8.50 -15.75 -5.65
C SER A 99 -7.45 -15.94 -6.76
N GLN A 100 -6.99 -14.87 -7.40
CA GLN A 100 -5.96 -14.90 -8.43
C GLN A 100 -4.55 -14.82 -7.83
N ILE A 101 -4.45 -14.43 -6.56
CA ILE A 101 -3.17 -14.21 -5.87
C ILE A 101 -2.69 -15.55 -5.31
N ASN A 102 -1.96 -16.29 -6.16
CA ASN A 102 -1.33 -17.54 -5.79
C ASN A 102 0.03 -17.31 -5.09
N PRO A 103 0.69 -18.37 -4.57
CA PRO A 103 1.98 -18.25 -3.90
C PRO A 103 3.10 -17.61 -4.75
N ALA A 104 3.07 -17.72 -6.08
CA ALA A 104 4.07 -17.11 -6.95
C ALA A 104 3.97 -15.57 -6.93
N VAL A 105 2.75 -15.02 -6.92
CA VAL A 105 2.52 -13.57 -6.80
C VAL A 105 3.01 -13.05 -5.43
N VAL A 106 2.74 -13.80 -4.36
CA VAL A 106 3.21 -13.45 -3.01
C VAL A 106 4.74 -13.52 -2.92
N LEU A 107 5.36 -14.56 -3.50
CA LEU A 107 6.81 -14.71 -3.51
C LEU A 107 7.48 -13.60 -4.32
N PHE A 108 6.95 -13.26 -5.49
CA PHE A 108 7.44 -12.12 -6.29
C PHE A 108 7.44 -10.82 -5.48
N GLY A 109 6.36 -10.56 -4.73
CA GLY A 109 6.30 -9.42 -3.82
C GLY A 109 7.41 -9.43 -2.76
N LYS A 110 7.67 -10.60 -2.14
CA LYS A 110 8.75 -10.76 -1.15
C LYS A 110 10.13 -10.61 -1.76
N ASP A 111 10.35 -11.15 -2.96
CA ASP A 111 11.61 -11.03 -3.67
C ASP A 111 11.91 -9.57 -4.03
N ALA A 112 10.88 -8.79 -4.41
CA ALA A 112 10.99 -7.36 -4.68
C ALA A 112 11.46 -6.51 -3.47
N LYS A 113 11.50 -7.09 -2.26
CA LYS A 113 12.06 -6.46 -1.05
C LYS A 113 13.58 -6.59 -0.95
N SER A 114 14.18 -7.54 -1.68
CA SER A 114 15.58 -7.96 -1.43
C SER A 114 16.41 -8.25 -2.68
N MET A 115 15.81 -8.26 -3.88
CA MET A 115 16.55 -8.46 -5.13
C MET A 115 16.01 -7.60 -6.27
N VAL A 116 16.84 -7.40 -7.29
CA VAL A 116 16.47 -6.72 -8.53
C VAL A 116 15.66 -7.70 -9.40
N LEU A 117 14.43 -7.33 -9.71
CA LEU A 117 13.52 -8.12 -10.56
C LEU A 117 13.36 -7.46 -11.93
N THR A 118 12.83 -8.23 -12.87
CA THR A 118 12.67 -7.80 -14.26
C THR A 118 11.19 -7.64 -14.65
N GLN A 119 10.94 -6.82 -15.67
CA GLN A 119 9.62 -6.65 -16.27
C GLN A 119 9.08 -7.96 -16.84
N GLU A 120 9.94 -8.79 -17.43
CA GLU A 120 9.56 -10.10 -17.97
C GLU A 120 9.01 -11.02 -16.87
N GLN A 121 9.71 -11.13 -15.74
CA GLN A 121 9.22 -11.89 -14.58
C GLN A 121 7.85 -11.39 -14.09
N ALA A 122 7.65 -10.07 -14.02
CA ALA A 122 6.38 -9.49 -13.61
C ALA A 122 5.25 -9.87 -14.59
N LEU A 123 5.48 -9.70 -15.89
CA LEU A 123 4.50 -10.02 -16.93
C LEU A 123 4.16 -11.51 -16.95
N SER A 124 5.15 -12.40 -16.88
CA SER A 124 4.92 -13.85 -16.86
C SER A 124 4.09 -14.29 -15.66
N ILE A 125 4.35 -13.74 -14.46
CA ILE A 125 3.58 -14.08 -13.26
C ILE A 125 2.15 -13.54 -13.35
N ALA A 126 1.98 -12.32 -13.87
CA ALA A 126 0.67 -11.73 -14.06
C ALA A 126 -0.17 -12.54 -15.06
N GLU A 127 0.40 -12.91 -16.21
CA GLU A 127 -0.24 -13.71 -17.25
C GLU A 127 -0.66 -15.09 -16.70
N TYR A 128 0.26 -15.81 -16.06
CA TYR A 128 -0.02 -17.13 -15.48
C TYR A 128 -1.12 -17.09 -14.41
N SER A 129 -1.22 -15.97 -13.69
CA SER A 129 -2.20 -15.77 -12.62
C SER A 129 -3.51 -15.12 -13.10
N ASN A 130 -3.62 -14.81 -14.41
CA ASN A 130 -4.70 -14.04 -15.00
C ASN A 130 -4.92 -12.66 -14.33
N ILE A 131 -3.85 -12.04 -13.85
CA ILE A 131 -3.85 -10.74 -13.18
C ILE A 131 -3.70 -9.63 -14.23
N ARG A 132 -4.49 -8.56 -14.08
CA ARG A 132 -4.37 -7.39 -14.95
C ARG A 132 -3.19 -6.55 -14.52
N LEU A 133 -2.24 -6.34 -15.43
CA LEU A 133 -1.03 -5.56 -15.22
C LEU A 133 -0.75 -4.70 -16.44
N VAL A 134 -0.51 -3.41 -16.25
CA VAL A 134 -0.21 -2.48 -17.35
C VAL A 134 0.81 -1.43 -16.93
N GLY A 135 1.77 -1.16 -17.82
CA GLY A 135 2.65 0.00 -17.73
C GLY A 135 2.14 1.11 -18.66
N LEU A 136 2.11 2.34 -18.18
CA LEU A 136 1.36 3.44 -18.81
C LEU A 136 2.23 4.42 -19.59
N ASP A 137 3.50 4.54 -19.24
CA ASP A 137 4.43 5.46 -19.89
C ASP A 137 5.87 4.94 -19.87
N GLY A 138 6.74 5.64 -20.60
CA GLY A 138 8.19 5.47 -20.71
C GLY A 138 8.65 4.02 -20.79
N THR A 139 9.49 3.59 -19.85
CA THR A 139 10.08 2.24 -19.86
C THR A 139 9.12 1.15 -19.37
N LYS A 140 7.98 1.54 -18.79
CA LYS A 140 7.02 0.64 -18.13
C LYS A 140 7.60 -0.08 -16.91
N GLY A 141 8.63 0.49 -16.26
CA GLY A 141 9.29 -0.09 -15.08
C GLY A 141 8.37 -0.31 -13.88
N GLY A 142 7.40 0.59 -13.65
CA GLY A 142 6.49 0.53 -12.51
C GLY A 142 5.64 -0.74 -12.42
N ILE A 143 5.55 -1.56 -13.49
CA ILE A 143 4.81 -2.83 -13.44
C ILE A 143 5.40 -3.80 -12.40
N ILE A 144 6.70 -3.71 -12.13
CA ILE A 144 7.40 -4.57 -11.16
C ILE A 144 6.86 -4.27 -9.77
N GLY A 145 6.93 -3.03 -9.31
CA GLY A 145 6.45 -2.69 -7.97
C GLY A 145 4.94 -2.72 -7.85
N ALA A 146 4.19 -2.45 -8.92
CA ALA A 146 2.74 -2.65 -8.93
C ALA A 146 2.38 -4.13 -8.63
N LEU A 147 2.92 -5.09 -9.37
CA LEU A 147 2.65 -6.50 -9.09
C LEU A 147 3.15 -6.92 -7.70
N ALA A 148 4.34 -6.46 -7.30
CA ALA A 148 4.91 -6.74 -5.99
C ALA A 148 3.99 -6.28 -4.85
N ALA A 149 3.44 -5.07 -4.94
CA ALA A 149 2.54 -4.52 -3.93
C ALA A 149 1.24 -5.33 -3.79
N VAL A 150 0.71 -5.92 -4.86
CA VAL A 150 -0.44 -6.84 -4.77
C VAL A 150 -0.07 -8.08 -3.96
N GLY A 151 1.06 -8.72 -4.27
CA GLY A 151 1.55 -9.89 -3.54
C GLY A 151 1.82 -9.61 -2.07
N LEU A 152 2.49 -8.48 -1.78
CA LEU A 152 2.80 -8.04 -0.42
C LEU A 152 1.53 -7.70 0.37
N ALA A 153 0.58 -6.96 -0.21
CA ALA A 153 -0.68 -6.64 0.44
C ALA A 153 -1.49 -7.89 0.75
N ALA A 154 -1.57 -8.85 -0.16
CA ALA A 154 -2.29 -10.09 0.06
C ALA A 154 -1.61 -11.04 1.06
N SER A 155 -0.30 -10.92 1.27
CA SER A 155 0.41 -11.68 2.31
C SER A 155 -0.06 -11.35 3.74
N GLY A 156 -0.69 -10.19 3.92
CA GLY A 156 -1.27 -9.76 5.19
C GLY A 156 -0.26 -9.33 6.26
N SER A 157 1.06 -9.35 5.99
CA SER A 157 2.06 -9.00 7.02
C SER A 157 3.21 -8.14 6.48
N ASP A 158 3.00 -7.42 5.37
CA ASP A 158 3.95 -6.44 4.85
C ASP A 158 3.27 -5.08 4.68
N GLY A 159 4.07 -4.03 4.88
CA GLY A 159 3.69 -2.66 4.63
C GLY A 159 2.96 -2.00 5.80
N ARG A 160 2.74 -0.69 5.63
CA ARG A 160 2.05 0.16 6.60
C ARG A 160 0.82 0.79 5.99
N TYR A 161 -0.20 0.99 6.79
CA TYR A 161 -1.40 1.69 6.38
C TYR A 161 -1.12 3.19 6.24
N ILE A 162 -1.35 3.71 5.04
CA ILE A 162 -1.37 5.16 4.77
C ILE A 162 -2.80 5.71 4.73
N HIS A 163 -3.79 4.81 4.74
CA HIS A 163 -5.22 5.06 4.91
C HIS A 163 -5.91 3.78 5.44
N VAL A 164 -6.71 3.91 6.51
CA VAL A 164 -7.67 2.92 7.01
C VAL A 164 -8.58 3.66 8.01
N GLY A 165 -9.89 3.40 7.99
CA GLY A 165 -10.83 4.12 8.86
C GLY A 165 -10.65 5.64 8.82
N THR A 166 -10.46 6.26 9.98
CA THR A 166 -10.27 7.71 10.14
C THR A 166 -8.89 8.07 10.70
N ILE A 167 -7.88 7.19 10.56
CA ILE A 167 -6.53 7.41 11.13
C ILE A 167 -5.85 8.72 10.69
N ARG A 168 -6.30 9.29 9.56
CA ARG A 168 -5.77 10.55 9.03
C ARG A 168 -6.35 11.80 9.70
N ASN A 169 -7.39 11.65 10.53
CA ASN A 169 -7.96 12.73 11.33
C ASN A 169 -7.16 12.96 12.63
N LEU A 170 -6.27 12.05 12.98
CA LEU A 170 -5.39 12.14 14.14
C LEU A 170 -4.08 12.85 13.77
N TYR A 171 -3.60 13.73 14.64
CA TYR A 171 -2.38 14.52 14.41
C TYR A 171 -1.59 14.77 15.69
N GLY A 172 -0.28 14.52 15.66
CA GLY A 172 0.64 14.81 16.77
C GLY A 172 0.56 13.81 17.92
N GLU A 173 -0.61 13.68 18.53
CA GLU A 173 -0.87 12.76 19.63
C GLU A 173 -2.34 12.34 19.66
N ALA A 174 -2.64 11.21 20.30
CA ALA A 174 -4.01 10.77 20.58
C ALA A 174 -4.05 9.78 21.76
N GLU A 175 -5.19 9.72 22.45
CA GLU A 175 -5.46 8.65 23.41
C GLU A 175 -5.64 7.32 22.68
N ILE A 176 -5.28 6.22 23.34
CA ILE A 176 -5.44 4.87 22.77
C ILE A 176 -6.90 4.57 22.39
N SER A 177 -7.88 5.10 23.14
CA SER A 177 -9.30 4.96 22.78
C SER A 177 -9.63 5.59 21.43
N ASP A 178 -9.08 6.77 21.14
CA ASP A 178 -9.31 7.48 19.89
C ASP A 178 -8.60 6.79 18.72
N ILE A 179 -7.40 6.25 18.97
CA ILE A 179 -6.64 5.44 18.01
C ILE A 179 -7.40 4.18 17.62
N LYS A 180 -8.00 3.48 18.60
CA LYS A 180 -8.85 2.32 18.36
C LYS A 180 -10.11 2.69 17.58
N ALA A 181 -10.79 3.74 17.98
CA ALA A 181 -11.97 4.26 17.28
C ALA A 181 -11.66 4.69 15.84
N ALA A 182 -10.43 5.15 15.57
CA ALA A 182 -9.99 5.54 14.24
C ALA A 182 -9.72 4.37 13.29
N GLY A 183 -9.76 3.12 13.77
CA GLY A 183 -9.57 1.92 12.97
C GLY A 183 -8.25 1.19 13.21
N ILE A 184 -7.62 1.38 14.37
CA ILE A 184 -6.39 0.68 14.77
C ILE A 184 -6.70 -0.17 16.03
N PRO A 185 -7.21 -1.40 15.87
CA PRO A 185 -7.69 -2.19 17.01
C PRO A 185 -6.59 -2.53 18.03
N ASP A 186 -5.37 -2.74 17.54
CA ASP A 186 -4.27 -3.28 18.34
C ASP A 186 -3.10 -2.29 18.42
N ILE A 187 -2.61 -2.12 19.65
CA ILE A 187 -1.40 -1.36 19.96
C ILE A 187 -0.48 -2.29 20.73
N ILE A 188 0.74 -2.46 20.23
CA ILE A 188 1.73 -3.39 20.77
C ILE A 188 3.04 -2.65 20.96
N SER A 189 3.66 -2.82 22.13
CA SER A 189 4.99 -2.30 22.38
C SER A 189 6.06 -3.06 21.58
N VAL A 190 7.24 -2.47 21.40
CA VAL A 190 8.35 -3.12 20.67
C VAL A 190 8.84 -4.44 21.30
N ASP A 191 8.56 -4.68 22.58
CA ASP A 191 8.81 -5.94 23.29
C ASP A 191 7.62 -6.93 23.24
N GLY A 192 6.58 -6.62 22.46
CA GLY A 192 5.46 -7.52 22.15
C GLY A 192 4.32 -7.50 23.15
N LYS A 193 4.25 -6.51 24.05
CA LYS A 193 3.17 -6.42 25.05
C LYS A 193 2.02 -5.54 24.53
N PRO A 194 0.75 -5.93 24.76
CA PRO A 194 -0.38 -5.05 24.47
C PRO A 194 -0.33 -3.79 25.33
N VAL A 195 -0.55 -2.64 24.70
CA VAL A 195 -0.69 -1.34 25.41
C VAL A 195 -2.15 -0.95 25.40
N GLN A 196 -2.75 -0.80 26.59
CA GLN A 196 -4.20 -0.63 26.72
C GLN A 196 -4.65 0.78 27.07
N SER A 197 -3.76 1.61 27.63
CA SER A 197 -4.08 2.97 28.08
C SER A 197 -2.89 3.92 27.94
N GLY A 198 -3.20 5.22 27.93
CA GLY A 198 -2.25 6.31 27.78
C GLY A 198 -2.31 6.98 26.42
N LYS A 199 -1.51 8.04 26.30
CA LYS A 199 -1.33 8.81 25.06
C LYS A 199 -0.22 8.25 24.21
N ILE A 200 -0.42 8.28 22.90
CA ILE A 200 0.59 7.92 21.91
C ILE A 200 0.95 9.16 21.08
N LEU A 201 2.24 9.43 20.99
CA LEU A 201 2.85 10.49 20.20
C LEU A 201 3.25 9.97 18.82
N PHE A 202 2.94 10.73 17.77
CA PHE A 202 3.31 10.44 16.39
C PHE A 202 3.45 11.71 15.55
N ARG A 203 4.41 11.73 14.62
CA ARG A 203 4.76 12.95 13.86
C ARG A 203 3.63 13.55 13.01
N LYS A 204 2.97 12.73 12.18
CA LYS A 204 1.93 13.21 11.24
C LYS A 204 0.59 12.59 11.56
N PHE A 205 0.54 11.27 11.53
CA PHE A 205 -0.59 10.41 11.88
C PHE A 205 -0.02 9.02 12.25
N PRO A 206 -0.81 8.10 12.83
CA PRO A 206 -0.27 6.89 13.47
C PRO A 206 0.50 5.93 12.55
N GLN A 207 0.07 5.76 11.29
CA GLN A 207 0.74 4.87 10.31
C GLN A 207 0.99 3.43 10.81
N PRO A 208 -0.06 2.69 11.23
CA PRO A 208 0.11 1.35 11.77
C PRO A 208 0.69 0.40 10.71
N VAL A 209 1.45 -0.58 11.17
CA VAL A 209 1.92 -1.69 10.34
C VAL A 209 0.80 -2.68 10.11
N ARG A 210 0.95 -3.54 9.10
CA ARG A 210 0.02 -4.63 8.85
C ARG A 210 0.56 -5.92 9.44
N ILE A 211 -0.21 -6.55 10.33
CA ILE A 211 0.11 -7.85 10.94
C ILE A 211 -1.12 -8.74 10.81
N GLN A 212 -0.96 -9.89 10.15
CA GLN A 212 -2.05 -10.87 9.93
C GLN A 212 -3.34 -10.26 9.35
N GLY A 213 -3.19 -9.26 8.47
CA GLY A 213 -4.30 -8.57 7.82
C GLY A 213 -4.87 -7.39 8.61
N SER A 214 -4.45 -7.18 9.85
CA SER A 214 -4.96 -6.14 10.75
C SER A 214 -4.00 -4.95 10.89
N PRO A 215 -4.52 -3.72 11.07
CA PRO A 215 -3.73 -2.57 11.48
C PRO A 215 -3.25 -2.72 12.93
N VAL A 216 -1.93 -2.69 13.13
CA VAL A 216 -1.30 -2.72 14.45
C VAL A 216 -0.37 -1.53 14.60
N LEU A 217 -0.52 -0.76 15.68
CA LEU A 217 0.38 0.34 15.98
C LEU A 217 1.50 -0.15 16.90
N LEU A 218 2.73 -0.10 16.40
CA LEU A 218 3.91 -0.40 17.21
C LEU A 218 4.35 0.86 17.97
N VAL A 219 4.62 0.70 19.25
CA VAL A 219 5.04 1.81 20.13
C VAL A 219 6.25 1.45 20.97
N ARG A 220 7.05 2.45 21.34
CA ARG A 220 8.08 2.34 22.37
C ARG A 220 7.77 3.30 23.50
N GLU A 221 8.18 2.94 24.71
CA GLU A 221 8.10 3.85 25.85
C GLU A 221 9.24 4.87 25.79
N ASP A 222 8.96 6.12 26.15
CA ASP A 222 9.90 7.23 26.23
C ASP A 222 9.46 8.17 27.36
N GLU A 223 10.19 8.18 28.47
CA GLU A 223 9.92 9.03 29.64
C GLU A 223 8.44 9.01 30.13
N GLY A 224 7.83 7.81 30.13
CA GLY A 224 6.43 7.63 30.56
C GLY A 224 5.37 7.97 29.49
N SER A 225 5.79 8.29 28.27
CA SER A 225 4.93 8.44 27.09
C SER A 225 5.14 7.30 26.10
N TRP A 226 4.14 7.02 25.26
CA TRP A 226 4.30 6.09 24.15
C TRP A 226 4.60 6.84 22.85
N ILE A 227 5.60 6.41 22.11
CA ILE A 227 5.96 6.98 20.82
C ILE A 227 5.82 5.92 19.74
N VAL A 228 5.19 6.25 18.62
CA VAL A 228 5.08 5.33 17.48
C VAL A 228 6.45 4.95 16.95
N GLU A 229 6.68 3.65 16.84
CA GLU A 229 7.84 3.05 16.20
C GLU A 229 7.46 2.60 14.78
N ARG A 230 8.17 3.11 13.77
CA ARG A 230 7.89 2.75 12.37
C ARG A 230 8.72 1.54 11.96
N ARG A 231 8.06 0.56 11.34
CA ARG A 231 8.70 -0.57 10.66
C ARG A 231 8.10 -0.73 9.27
N ASP A 232 8.95 -1.11 8.31
CA ASP A 232 8.64 -1.27 6.88
C ASP A 232 8.86 -2.71 6.42
#